data_AF-A0A3N5IRJ8-F1
#
_entry.id   AF-A0A3N5IRJ8-F1
#
_cell.length_a   1.000
_cell.length_b   1.000
_cell.length_c   1.000
_cell.angle_alpha   90.00
_cell.angle_beta   90.00
_cell.angle_gamma   90.00
#
_symmetry.space_group_name_H-M   'P 1'
#
loop_
_entity.id
_entity.type
_entity.pdbx_description
1 polymer ?
#
loop_
_entity_poly.entity_id
_entity_poly.type
_entity_poly.pdbx_seq_one_letter_code
_entity_poly.pdbx_strand_id
1 'polypeptide(L)'
;MTPPLENEAVFQWTVRSAFGQRRKQLKNALTADGRFPVEWIQEALRENRIDPQSRGETLSIPQFVHLANTLSRIDPAKGQNAGK
;
A
#
# COMPACT_ATOMS: atom_id res chain seq x y z
N MET A 1 -5.68 -8.49 -14.65
CA MET A 1 -4.27 -8.59 -15.08
C MET A 1 -3.44 -7.74 -14.14
N THR A 2 -2.34 -8.23 -13.61
CA THR A 2 -1.50 -7.47 -12.67
C THR A 2 -0.65 -6.47 -13.45
N PRO A 3 -0.68 -5.16 -13.10
CA PRO A 3 0.16 -4.15 -13.74
C PRO A 3 1.63 -4.34 -13.36
N PRO A 4 2.58 -3.73 -14.09
CA PRO A 4 3.97 -3.64 -13.63
C PRO A 4 4.04 -2.89 -12.30
N LEU A 5 5.01 -3.27 -11.46
CA LEU A 5 5.27 -2.59 -10.20
C LEU A 5 5.99 -1.26 -10.46
N GLU A 6 5.47 -0.16 -9.91
CA GLU A 6 6.01 1.18 -10.15
C GLU A 6 7.13 1.58 -9.19
N ASN A 7 7.11 1.07 -7.96
CA ASN A 7 8.09 1.41 -6.93
C ASN A 7 8.30 0.22 -5.99
N GLU A 8 9.47 -0.41 -6.11
CA GLU A 8 9.82 -1.57 -5.29
C GLU A 8 9.92 -1.23 -3.80
N ALA A 9 10.43 -0.06 -3.43
CA ALA A 9 10.56 0.33 -2.03
C ALA A 9 9.19 0.51 -1.35
N VAL A 10 8.20 1.06 -2.06
CA VAL A 10 6.82 1.18 -1.55
C VAL A 10 6.16 -0.19 -1.46
N PHE A 11 6.41 -1.09 -2.40
CA PHE A 11 5.90 -2.46 -2.33
C PHE A 11 6.48 -3.24 -1.15
N GLN A 12 7.80 -3.24 -1.00
CA GLN A 12 8.47 -3.88 0.13
C GLN A 12 7.98 -3.31 1.46
N TRP A 13 7.80 -1.98 1.55
CA TRP A 13 7.20 -1.35 2.71
C TRP A 13 5.77 -1.84 2.95
N THR A 14 4.92 -1.86 1.92
CA THR A 14 3.49 -2.26 2.03
C THR A 14 3.36 -3.68 2.55
N VAL A 15 4.15 -4.62 1.99
CA VAL A 15 4.21 -6.01 2.43
C VAL A 15 4.71 -6.08 3.88
N ARG A 16 5.85 -5.45 4.18
CA ARG A 16 6.43 -5.47 5.54
C ARG A 16 5.47 -4.91 6.58
N SER A 17 4.79 -3.80 6.31
CA SER A 17 3.86 -3.18 7.24
C SER A 17 2.59 -4.03 7.43
N ALA A 18 2.07 -4.65 6.36
CA ALA A 18 0.94 -5.59 6.44
C ALA A 18 1.23 -6.85 7.29
N PHE A 19 2.48 -7.31 7.35
CA PHE A 19 2.89 -8.50 8.13
C PHE A 19 3.63 -8.18 9.43
N GLY A 20 4.10 -6.94 9.63
CA GLY A 20 4.90 -6.53 10.80
C GLY A 20 4.11 -6.50 12.11
N GLN A 21 2.77 -6.54 12.03
CA GLN A 21 1.87 -6.55 13.18
C GLN A 21 0.83 -7.66 13.03
N ARG A 22 1.14 -8.85 13.56
CA ARG A 22 0.25 -10.02 13.44
C ARG A 22 -1.15 -9.70 13.97
N ARG A 23 -2.17 -10.08 13.20
CA ARG A 23 -3.61 -9.98 13.54
C ARG A 23 -4.21 -8.57 13.58
N LYS A 24 -3.46 -7.51 13.23
CA LYS A 24 -4.07 -6.17 13.08
C LYS A 24 -4.83 -6.07 11.76
N GLN A 25 -5.88 -5.25 11.78
CA GLN A 25 -6.54 -4.77 10.56
C GLN A 25 -5.52 -4.05 9.67
N LEU A 26 -5.62 -4.23 8.35
CA LEU A 26 -4.65 -3.76 7.36
C LEU A 26 -4.44 -2.25 7.45
N LYS A 27 -5.50 -1.46 7.62
CA LYS A 27 -5.39 -0.01 7.85
C LYS A 27 -4.44 0.30 9.02
N ASN A 28 -4.63 -0.36 10.17
CA ASN A 28 -3.83 -0.11 11.37
C ASN A 28 -2.39 -0.61 11.22
N ALA A 29 -2.18 -1.63 10.39
CA ALA A 29 -0.85 -2.15 10.09
C ALA A 29 -0.06 -1.16 9.21
N LEU A 30 -0.70 -0.60 8.19
CA LEU A 30 -0.10 0.37 7.26
C LEU A 30 0.12 1.76 7.89
N THR A 31 -0.67 2.16 8.88
CA THR A 31 -0.49 3.45 9.57
C THR A 31 0.57 3.41 10.69
N ALA A 32 1.04 2.22 11.09
CA ALA A 32 1.78 2.04 12.34
C ALA A 32 3.16 2.73 12.37
N ASP A 33 3.82 2.85 11.22
CA ASP A 33 5.14 3.46 11.09
C ASP A 33 5.09 4.92 10.63
N GLY A 34 3.90 5.47 10.38
CA GLY A 34 3.69 6.86 10.00
C GLY A 34 4.26 7.25 8.63
N ARG A 35 4.60 6.30 7.75
CA ARG A 35 5.15 6.64 6.42
C ARG A 35 4.18 7.47 5.58
N PHE A 36 2.90 7.14 5.62
CA PHE A 36 1.84 7.82 4.89
C PHE A 36 0.78 8.38 5.85
N PRO A 37 0.15 9.52 5.50
CA PRO A 37 -1.07 9.97 6.16
C PRO A 37 -2.16 8.89 6.14
N VAL A 38 -2.96 8.82 7.21
CA VAL A 38 -4.02 7.82 7.32
C VAL A 38 -5.07 7.96 6.22
N GLU A 39 -5.33 9.19 5.80
CA GLU A 39 -6.27 9.54 4.74
C GLU A 39 -5.86 8.91 3.40
N TRP A 40 -4.55 8.88 3.12
CA TRP A 40 -4.04 8.30 1.88
C TRP A 40 -4.06 6.78 1.90
N ILE A 41 -3.81 6.18 3.06
CA ILE A 41 -3.97 4.74 3.23
C ILE A 41 -5.44 4.35 3.02
N GLN A 42 -6.37 5.11 3.60
CA GLN A 42 -7.80 4.87 3.40
C GLN A 42 -8.22 5.01 1.94
N GLU A 43 -7.73 6.06 1.26
CA GLU A 43 -8.01 6.29 -0.14
C GLU A 43 -7.44 5.16 -1.02
N ALA A 44 -6.19 4.75 -0.77
CA ALA A 44 -5.56 3.67 -1.52
C ALA A 44 -6.28 2.33 -1.33
N LEU A 45 -6.72 2.02 -0.11
CA LEU A 45 -7.53 0.81 0.15
C LEU A 45 -8.88 0.89 -0.57
N ARG A 46 -9.53 2.05 -0.57
CA ARG A 46 -10.81 2.30 -1.24
C ARG A 46 -10.70 2.15 -2.76
N GLU A 47 -9.70 2.76 -3.40
CA GLU A 47 -9.44 2.63 -4.85
C GLU A 47 -9.25 1.17 -5.26
N ASN A 48 -8.58 0.39 -4.41
CA ASN A 48 -8.26 -1.01 -4.66
C ASN A 48 -9.36 -1.98 -4.23
N ARG A 49 -10.49 -1.47 -3.71
CA ARG A 49 -11.62 -2.27 -3.18
C ARG A 49 -11.17 -3.27 -2.12
N ILE A 50 -10.22 -2.87 -1.27
CA ILE A 50 -9.71 -3.66 -0.15
C ILE A 50 -10.41 -3.19 1.11
N ASP A 51 -11.01 -4.12 1.85
CA ASP A 51 -11.62 -3.80 3.15
C ASP A 51 -10.52 -3.34 4.13
N PRO A 52 -10.60 -2.15 4.73
CA PRO A 52 -9.62 -1.69 5.72
C PRO A 52 -9.51 -2.59 6.95
N GLN A 53 -10.53 -3.40 7.23
CA GLN A 53 -10.57 -4.39 8.30
C GLN A 53 -9.95 -5.75 7.92
N SER A 54 -9.58 -5.95 6.64
CA SER A 54 -8.85 -7.13 6.16
C SER A 54 -7.58 -7.37 6.97
N ARG A 55 -7.03 -8.58 6.92
CA ARG A 55 -5.67 -8.86 7.40
C ARG A 55 -4.70 -8.88 6.22
N GLY A 56 -3.42 -8.60 6.46
CA GLY A 56 -2.40 -8.68 5.40
C GLY A 56 -2.35 -10.04 4.69
N GLU A 57 -2.60 -11.13 5.41
CA GLU A 57 -2.62 -12.50 4.88
C GLU A 57 -3.78 -12.81 3.91
N THR A 58 -4.83 -11.98 3.87
CA THR A 58 -5.97 -12.18 2.96
C THR A 58 -5.80 -11.48 1.61
N LEU A 59 -4.74 -10.69 1.45
CA LEU A 59 -4.43 -10.02 0.19
C LEU A 59 -3.58 -10.94 -0.69
N SER A 60 -3.96 -11.04 -1.96
CA SER A 60 -3.15 -11.70 -2.98
C SER A 60 -1.98 -10.81 -3.42
N ILE A 61 -0.93 -11.40 -4.01
CA ILE A 61 0.21 -10.65 -4.56
C ILE A 61 -0.24 -9.56 -5.56
N PRO A 62 -1.16 -9.81 -6.51
CA PRO A 62 -1.69 -8.75 -7.36
C PRO A 62 -2.30 -7.59 -6.58
N GLN A 63 -3.06 -7.84 -5.51
CA GLN A 63 -3.64 -6.78 -4.68
C GLN A 63 -2.57 -5.96 -3.96
N PHE A 64 -1.48 -6.60 -3.52
CA PHE A 64 -0.33 -5.87 -2.97
C PHE A 64 0.34 -4.97 -4.02
N VAL A 65 0.51 -5.46 -5.26
CA VAL A 65 1.07 -4.65 -6.36
C VAL A 65 0.18 -3.44 -6.64
N HIS A 66 -1.13 -3.64 -6.77
CA HIS A 66 -2.06 -2.56 -7.01
C HIS A 66 -2.08 -1.53 -5.87
N LEU A 67 -2.10 -1.99 -4.62
CA LEU A 67 -2.05 -1.11 -3.44
C LEU A 67 -0.75 -0.29 -3.40
N ALA A 68 0.39 -0.93 -3.62
CA ALA A 68 1.69 -0.26 -3.65
C ALA A 68 1.79 0.77 -4.77
N ASN A 69 1.26 0.48 -5.97
CA ASN A 69 1.22 1.43 -7.08
C ASN A 69 0.34 2.64 -6.76
N THR A 70 -0.86 2.43 -6.19
CA THR A 70 -1.72 3.55 -5.76
C THR A 70 -1.03 4.43 -4.72
N LEU A 71 -0.41 3.84 -3.69
CA LEU A 71 0.35 4.59 -2.68
C LEU A 71 1.52 5.37 -3.30
N SER A 72 2.22 4.76 -4.25
CA SER A 72 3.35 5.39 -4.97
C SER A 72 2.94 6.60 -5.81
N ARG A 73 1.69 6.60 -6.31
CA ARG A 73 1.13 7.72 -7.09
C ARG A 73 0.73 8.89 -6.21
N ILE A 74 0.30 8.62 -4.98
CA ILE A 74 -0.16 9.65 -4.02
C ILE A 74 1.03 10.20 -3.19
N ASP A 75 2.14 9.45 -3.08
CA ASP A 75 3.36 9.85 -2.38
C ASP A 75 4.00 11.13 -2.98
N PRO A 76 4.12 12.23 -2.21
CA PRO A 76 4.66 13.51 -2.65
C PRO A 76 6.19 13.44 -2.77
N ALA A 77 6.83 12.38 -2.26
CA ALA A 77 8.25 12.11 -2.51
C ALA A 77 8.52 11.87 -4.01
N LYS A 78 7.49 11.66 -4.85
CA LYS A 78 7.57 11.86 -6.31
C LYS A 78 7.45 13.34 -6.70
N GLY A 79 8.32 14.18 -6.14
CA GLY A 79 8.79 15.35 -6.87
C GLY A 79 9.72 14.89 -8.00
N GLN A 80 9.17 14.73 -9.21
CA GLN A 80 9.92 14.64 -10.49
C GLN A 80 10.77 13.38 -10.74
N ASN A 81 10.16 12.26 -11.16
CA ASN A 81 10.66 11.46 -12.29
C ASN A 81 9.63 10.39 -12.71
N ALA A 82 8.61 10.80 -13.46
CA ALA A 82 7.76 9.90 -14.24
C ALA A 82 7.90 10.34 -15.70
N GLY A 83 9.06 10.02 -16.28
CA GLY A 83 9.43 10.49 -17.61
C GLY A 83 10.80 9.99 -18.03
N LYS A 84 10.94 8.67 -18.16
CA LYS A 84 11.83 8.08 -19.16
C LYS A 84 11.30 6.74 -19.61
#